data_AF-A0A562IYZ9-F1
#
_entry.id   AF-A0A562IYZ9-F1
#
_cell.length_a   1.000
_cell.length_b   1.000
_cell.length_c   1.000
_cell.angle_alpha   90.00
_cell.angle_beta   90.00
_cell.angle_gamma   90.00
#
_symmetry.space_group_name_H-M   'P 1'
#
loop_
_entity.id
_entity.type
_entity.pdbx_description
1 polymer ?
#
loop_
_entity_poly.entity_id
_entity_poly.type
_entity_poly.pdbx_seq_one_letter_code
_entity_poly.pdbx_strand_id
1 'polypeptide(L)' 'MSVESAKTYITRMRNDEDFRRIINAASEDEAASWALIKEHGYDFTMQDFQLARDEIYKEYGITPM' A
#
# COMPACT_ATOMS: atom_id res chain seq x y z
N MET A 1 -5.42 0.73 12.41
CA MET A 1 -4.06 1.21 12.07
C MET A 1 -3.07 0.11 12.40
N SER A 2 -2.76 -0.75 11.44
CA SER A 2 -1.87 -1.91 11.64
C SER A 2 -0.90 -2.07 10.48
N VAL A 3 0.37 -2.34 10.78
CA VAL A 3 1.44 -2.63 9.80
C VAL A 3 1.09 -3.82 8.90
N GLU A 4 0.39 -4.82 9.43
CA GLU A 4 -0.05 -6.00 8.67
C GLU A 4 -1.02 -5.64 7.53
N SER A 5 -1.91 -4.66 7.74
CA SER A 5 -2.80 -4.13 6.70
C SER A 5 -2.00 -3.43 5.60
N ALA A 6 -0.98 -2.66 5.97
CA ALA A 6 -0.07 -2.04 5.00
C ALA A 6 0.73 -3.08 4.20
N LYS A 7 1.24 -4.15 4.84
CA LYS A 7 1.93 -5.25 4.13
C LYS A 7 1.02 -5.95 3.13
N THR A 8 -0.21 -6.22 3.52
CA THR A 8 -1.22 -6.85 2.64
C THR A 8 -1.54 -5.93 1.46
N TYR A 9 -1.71 -4.63 1.71
CA TYR A 9 -1.92 -3.63 0.67
C TYR A 9 -0.75 -3.53 -0.32
N ILE A 10 0.50 -3.46 0.16
CA ILE A 10 1.70 -3.41 -0.69
C ILE A 10 1.84 -4.71 -1.52
N THR A 11 1.60 -5.86 -0.89
CA THR A 11 1.63 -7.16 -1.56
C THR A 11 0.57 -7.24 -2.65
N ARG A 12 -0.66 -6.76 -2.38
CA ARG A 12 -1.74 -6.73 -3.35
C ARG A 12 -1.46 -5.75 -4.48
N MET A 13 -0.97 -4.55 -4.19
CA MET A 13 -0.51 -3.59 -5.21
C MET A 13 0.53 -4.17 -6.17
N ARG A 14 1.30 -5.18 -5.75
CA ARG A 14 2.31 -5.86 -6.57
C ARG A 14 1.74 -7.03 -7.39
N ASN A 15 0.82 -7.79 -6.81
CA ASN A 15 0.27 -9.01 -7.42
C ASN A 15 -1.01 -8.76 -8.22
N ASP A 16 -1.71 -7.67 -7.95
CA ASP A 16 -3.02 -7.32 -8.50
C ASP A 16 -2.90 -6.01 -9.28
N GLU A 17 -2.63 -6.14 -10.58
CA GLU A 17 -2.44 -5.00 -11.49
C GLU A 17 -3.70 -4.16 -11.65
N ASP A 18 -4.88 -4.77 -11.57
CA ASP A 18 -6.16 -4.08 -11.68
C ASP A 18 -6.40 -3.20 -10.45
N PHE A 19 -6.21 -3.77 -9.26
CA PHE A 19 -6.22 -3.02 -8.01
C PHE A 19 -5.20 -1.88 -8.04
N ARG A 20 -3.98 -2.15 -8.52
CA ARG A 20 -2.95 -1.11 -8.66
C ARG A 20 -3.40 0.02 -9.58
N ARG A 21 -4.02 -0.29 -10.72
CA ARG A 21 -4.53 0.74 -11.66
C ARG A 21 -5.65 1.56 -11.03
N ILE A 22 -6.59 0.93 -10.33
CA ILE A 22 -7.69 1.62 -9.65
C ILE A 22 -7.14 2.61 -8.63
N ILE A 23 -6.21 2.17 -7.76
CA ILE A 23 -5.63 3.04 -6.75
C ILE A 23 -4.74 4.12 -7.37
N ASN A 24 -3.97 3.82 -8.43
CA ASN A 24 -3.18 4.83 -9.14
C ASN A 24 -4.06 5.87 -9.84
N ALA A 25 -5.20 5.47 -10.40
CA ALA A 25 -6.17 6.38 -10.99
C ALA A 25 -6.78 7.32 -9.93
N ALA A 26 -6.97 6.83 -8.70
CA ALA A 26 -7.40 7.66 -7.58
C ALA A 26 -6.25 8.42 -6.90
N SER A 27 -4.99 8.21 -7.28
CA SER A 27 -3.82 8.84 -6.64
C SER A 27 -3.67 10.33 -6.97
N GLU A 28 -4.43 10.83 -7.94
CA GLU A 28 -4.55 12.27 -8.22
C GLU A 28 -5.25 13.00 -7.07
N ASP A 29 -6.16 12.32 -6.36
CA ASP A 29 -6.89 12.82 -5.20
C ASP A 29 -6.52 12.02 -3.95
N GLU A 30 -5.66 12.60 -3.10
CA GLU A 30 -5.18 11.93 -1.90
C GLU A 30 -6.33 11.45 -1.00
N ALA A 31 -7.40 12.25 -0.88
CA ALA A 31 -8.59 11.88 -0.13
C ALA A 31 -9.36 10.70 -0.75
N ALA A 32 -9.46 10.63 -2.09
CA ALA A 32 -10.13 9.55 -2.79
C ALA A 32 -9.35 8.23 -2.68
N SER A 33 -8.02 8.30 -2.80
CA SER A 33 -7.13 7.16 -2.55
C SER A 33 -7.31 6.58 -1.15
N TRP A 34 -7.28 7.42 -0.12
CA TRP A 34 -7.45 6.98 1.25
C TRP A 34 -8.85 6.40 1.53
N ALA A 35 -9.89 6.96 0.91
CA ALA A 35 -11.24 6.43 1.00
C ALA A 35 -11.33 5.02 0.37
N LEU A 36 -10.81 4.83 -0.84
CA LEU A 36 -10.79 3.52 -1.52
C LEU A 36 -9.99 2.48 -0.72
N ILE A 37 -8.82 2.85 -0.21
CA ILE A 37 -7.99 1.96 0.62
C ILE A 37 -8.81 1.46 1.83
N LYS A 38 -9.56 2.35 2.49
CA LYS A 38 -10.47 1.99 3.59
C LYS A 38 -11.67 1.15 3.15
N GLU A 39 -12.29 1.45 2.01
CA GLU A 39 -13.39 0.64 1.45
C GLU A 39 -12.95 -0.78 1.13
N HIS A 40 -11.70 -0.96 0.70
CA HIS A 40 -11.09 -2.27 0.50
C HIS A 40 -10.68 -2.98 1.80
N GLY A 41 -10.98 -2.39 2.96
CA GLY A 41 -10.73 -2.97 4.28
C GLY A 41 -9.31 -2.73 4.80
N TYR A 42 -8.54 -1.86 4.15
CA TYR A 42 -7.20 -1.51 4.61
C TYR A 42 -7.25 -0.25 5.48
N ASP A 43 -6.80 -0.37 6.73
CA ASP A 43 -6.66 0.75 7.65
C ASP A 43 -5.25 0.79 8.22
N PHE A 44 -4.41 1.65 7.65
CA PHE A 44 -3.02 1.85 8.04
C PHE A 44 -2.65 3.33 7.93
N THR A 45 -1.66 3.77 8.69
CA THR A 45 -1.11 5.12 8.59
C THR A 45 0.03 5.17 7.58
N MET A 46 0.43 6.39 7.19
CA MET A 46 1.63 6.57 6.36
C MET A 46 2.89 6.01 7.03
N GLN A 47 2.96 5.99 8.37
CA GLN A 47 4.06 5.40 9.13
C GLN A 47 4.04 3.87 9.04
N ASP A 48 2.88 3.24 9.17
CA ASP A 48 2.70 1.79 8.96
C ASP A 48 3.09 1.39 7.52
N PHE A 49 2.71 2.21 6.53
CA PHE A 49 3.08 1.99 5.14
C PHE A 49 4.60 2.04 4.92
N GLN A 50 5.28 3.01 5.53
CA GLN A 50 6.73 3.11 5.44
C GLN A 50 7.44 1.91 6.10
N LEU A 51 6.99 1.47 7.28
CA LEU A 51 7.50 0.29 7.97
C LEU A 51 7.28 -0.98 7.15
N ALA A 52 6.04 -1.20 6.69
CA ALA A 52 5.70 -2.35 5.85
C ALA A 52 6.50 -2.36 4.55
N ARG A 53 6.70 -1.19 3.93
CA ARG A 53 7.55 -1.04 2.75
C ARG A 53 8.99 -1.38 3.07
N ASP A 54 9.59 -0.84 4.12
CA ASP A 54 10.97 -1.14 4.50
C ASP A 54 11.17 -2.65 4.75
N GLU A 55 10.25 -3.28 5.49
CA GLU A 55 10.28 -4.71 5.74
C GLU A 55 10.17 -5.54 4.45
N ILE A 56 9.24 -5.20 3.55
CA ILE A 56 9.09 -5.88 2.26
C ILE A 56 10.32 -5.66 1.37
N TYR A 57 10.87 -4.45 1.33
CA TYR A 57 12.06 -4.16 0.52
C TYR A 57 13.29 -4.91 1.05
N LYS A 58 13.44 -4.99 2.38
CA LYS A 58 14.48 -5.77 3.06
C LYS A 58 14.32 -7.27 2.84
N GLU A 59 13.10 -7.79 2.87
CA GLU A 59 12.78 -9.21 2.65
C GLU A 59 13.00 -9.63 1.18
N TYR A 60 12.65 -8.77 0.23
CA TYR A 60 12.81 -9.04 -1.20
C TYR A 60 14.19 -8.60 -1.76
N GLY A 61 15.10 -8.09 -0.92
CA GLY A 61 16.46 -7.69 -1.32
C GLY A 61 16.51 -6.51 -2.30
N ILE A 62 15.45 -5.71 -2.36
CA ILE A 62 15.36 -4.54 -3.23
C ILE A 62 15.90 -3.37 -2.40
N THR A 63 17.18 -3.07 -2.47
CA THR A 63 17.71 -1.81 -1.92
C THR A 63 17.43 -0.70 -2.94
N PRO A 64 16.64 0.34 -2.61
CA PRO A 64 16.69 1.56 -3.38
C PRO A 64 18.09 2.16 -3.17
N MET A 65 18.91 2.14 -4.23
CA MET A 65 20.15 2.91 -4.31
C MET A 65 19.82 4.40 -4.35
#